data_AF-A0A956M9I8-F1
#
_entry.id   AF-A0A956M9I8-F1
#
_cell.length_a   1.000
_cell.length_b   1.000
_cell.length_c   1.000
_cell.angle_alpha   90.00
_cell.angle_beta   90.00
_cell.angle_gamma   90.00
#
_symmetry.space_group_name_H-M   'P 1'
#
loop_
_entity.id
_entity.type
_entity.pdbx_description
1 polymer ?
#
loop_
_entity_poly.entity_id
_entity_poly.type
_entity_poly.pdbx_seq_one_letter_code
_entity_poly.pdbx_strand_id
1 'polypeptide(L)'
;MHIDQKNKSVKPLIYSCSGCSNVAQLANHIAVSLDRGGEGEMSCIAGVGGGVRPLVKKAQSRRHIIAIDGCPLKCVAHCLNNVGVSPNQHIILTDYNLKKKFGADFTKGESDQMILKIRGLFPSEILG
;
A
#
# COMPACT_ATOMS: atom_id res chain seq x y z
N MET A 1 40.03 1.14 -4.33
CA MET A 1 38.90 2.03 -4.70
C MET A 1 37.65 1.47 -4.04
N HIS A 2 37.32 1.95 -2.83
CA HIS A 2 36.12 1.53 -2.11
C HIS A 2 34.99 2.45 -2.57
N ILE A 3 34.02 1.91 -3.31
CA ILE A 3 32.81 2.64 -3.66
C ILE A 3 31.90 2.61 -2.43
N ASP A 4 31.69 3.77 -1.81
CA ASP A 4 30.76 4.00 -0.69
C ASP A 4 29.33 3.59 -1.11
N GLN A 5 28.78 2.53 -0.53
CA GLN A 5 27.37 2.12 -0.66
C GLN A 5 26.41 2.95 0.23
N LYS A 6 26.75 4.21 0.51
CA LYS A 6 25.93 5.10 1.34
C LYS A 6 24.96 5.89 0.47
N ASN A 7 23.79 5.29 0.25
CA ASN A 7 22.45 5.91 0.27
C ASN A 7 21.50 5.16 -0.68
N LYS A 8 21.21 3.88 -0.39
CA LYS A 8 20.08 3.20 -1.03
C LYS A 8 18.82 3.77 -0.39
N SER A 9 18.06 4.56 -1.15
CA SER A 9 16.76 5.09 -0.73
C SER A 9 15.92 3.93 -0.17
N VAL A 10 15.53 4.03 1.11
CA VAL A 10 14.74 2.99 1.75
C VAL A 10 13.34 3.03 1.15
N LYS A 11 12.96 1.98 0.40
CA LYS A 11 11.67 1.91 -0.29
C LYS A 11 10.48 2.18 0.65
N PRO A 12 9.39 2.78 0.17
CA PRO A 12 8.18 2.97 0.97
C PRO A 12 7.56 1.61 1.33
N LEU A 13 6.88 1.55 2.46
CA LEU A 13 6.04 0.42 2.84
C LEU A 13 4.65 0.60 2.24
N ILE A 14 4.12 -0.47 1.64
CA ILE A 14 2.79 -0.48 1.06
C ILE A 14 1.91 -1.45 1.86
N TYR A 15 0.77 -0.96 2.32
CA TYR A 15 -0.26 -1.75 2.98
C TYR A 15 -1.56 -1.63 2.19
N SER A 16 -2.23 -2.76 1.96
CA SER A 16 -3.46 -2.80 1.17
C SER A 16 -4.60 -3.51 1.88
N CYS A 17 -5.82 -3.12 1.54
CA CYS A 17 -7.03 -3.81 1.96
C CYS A 17 -7.02 -5.26 1.43
N SER A 18 -7.37 -6.23 2.29
CA SER A 18 -7.30 -7.67 1.96
C SER A 18 -8.66 -8.38 1.99
N GLY A 19 -9.76 -7.67 1.70
CA GLY A 19 -11.12 -8.23 1.61
C GLY A 19 -11.46 -8.90 0.26
N CYS A 20 -12.66 -9.48 0.15
CA CYS A 20 -13.10 -10.24 -1.05
C CYS A 20 -13.77 -9.42 -2.16
N SER A 21 -14.08 -8.13 -1.94
CA SER A 21 -14.71 -7.29 -2.98
C SER A 21 -13.73 -6.91 -4.09
N ASN A 22 -14.23 -6.55 -5.27
CA ASN A 22 -13.41 -6.08 -6.41
C ASN A 22 -12.39 -5.00 -6.01
N VAL A 23 -12.78 -3.99 -5.23
CA VAL A 23 -11.89 -2.91 -4.77
C VAL A 23 -10.84 -3.39 -3.78
N ALA A 24 -11.10 -4.45 -3.03
CA ALA A 24 -10.11 -5.02 -2.13
C ALA A 24 -9.11 -5.89 -2.91
N GLN A 25 -9.59 -6.68 -3.87
CA GLN A 25 -8.72 -7.41 -4.78
C GLN A 25 -7.86 -6.45 -5.62
N LEU A 26 -8.42 -5.33 -6.07
CA LEU A 26 -7.69 -4.27 -6.77
C LEU A 26 -6.63 -3.62 -5.87
N ALA A 27 -6.96 -3.27 -4.63
CA ALA A 27 -5.99 -2.72 -3.67
C ALA A 27 -4.80 -3.68 -3.46
N ASN A 28 -5.10 -4.97 -3.30
CA ASN A 28 -4.08 -6.00 -3.20
C ASN A 28 -3.24 -6.12 -4.48
N HIS A 29 -3.88 -6.15 -5.65
CA HIS A 29 -3.20 -6.24 -6.94
C HIS A 29 -2.23 -5.08 -7.16
N ILE A 30 -2.66 -3.85 -6.87
CA ILE A 30 -1.81 -2.66 -6.94
C ILE A 30 -0.59 -2.81 -6.04
N ALA A 31 -0.78 -3.16 -4.77
CA ALA A 31 0.32 -3.28 -3.82
C ALA A 31 1.34 -4.35 -4.24
N VAL A 32 0.87 -5.51 -4.72
CA VAL A 32 1.72 -6.59 -5.24
C VAL A 32 2.46 -6.15 -6.51
N SER A 33 1.80 -5.40 -7.40
CA SER A 33 2.44 -4.89 -8.62
C SER A 33 3.59 -3.93 -8.30
N LEU A 34 3.41 -3.03 -7.34
CA LEU A 34 4.41 -2.04 -6.92
C LEU A 34 5.56 -2.68 -6.11
N ASP A 35 5.29 -3.76 -5.38
CA ASP A 35 6.33 -4.54 -4.71
C ASP A 35 7.21 -5.28 -5.72
N ARG A 36 6.58 -5.98 -6.67
CA ARG A 36 7.28 -6.77 -7.71
C ARG A 36 8.00 -5.91 -8.74
N GLY A 37 7.47 -4.72 -9.05
CA GLY A 37 8.17 -3.73 -9.88
C GLY A 37 9.31 -3.03 -9.15
N GLY A 38 9.42 -3.23 -7.83
CA GLY A 38 10.50 -2.70 -7.01
C GLY A 38 10.30 -1.25 -6.60
N GLU A 39 9.12 -0.66 -6.76
CA GLU A 39 8.85 0.72 -6.35
C GLU A 39 8.52 0.85 -4.84
N GLY A 40 8.10 -0.24 -4.20
CA GLY A 40 7.83 -0.30 -2.76
C GLY A 40 8.13 -1.66 -2.16
N GLU A 41 7.86 -1.80 -0.86
CA GLU A 41 7.84 -3.09 -0.18
C GLU A 41 6.46 -3.30 0.43
N MET A 42 5.74 -4.31 -0.05
CA MET A 42 4.43 -4.66 0.50
C MET A 42 4.60 -5.38 1.85
N SER A 43 3.74 -5.06 2.82
CA SER A 43 3.69 -5.76 4.09
C SER A 43 2.25 -6.12 4.51
N CYS A 44 2.13 -7.16 5.33
CA CYS A 44 0.85 -7.77 5.68
C CYS A 44 0.09 -6.92 6.71
N ILE A 45 -1.00 -6.28 6.28
CA ILE A 45 -1.86 -5.49 7.17
C ILE A 45 -2.60 -6.35 8.18
N ALA A 46 -2.98 -7.59 7.82
CA ALA A 46 -3.67 -8.50 8.73
C ALA A 46 -2.80 -8.83 9.95
N GLY A 47 -1.49 -8.98 9.75
CA GLY A 47 -0.57 -9.19 10.86
C GLY A 47 -0.31 -7.93 11.69
N VAL A 48 -0.40 -6.73 11.11
CA VAL A 48 -0.41 -5.49 11.90
C VAL A 48 -1.65 -5.43 12.77
N GLY A 49 -2.84 -5.64 12.19
CA GLY A 49 -4.11 -5.68 12.92
C GLY A 49 -4.18 -6.78 13.99
N GLY A 50 -3.53 -7.92 13.75
CA GLY A 50 -3.40 -9.02 14.70
C GLY A 50 -2.27 -8.86 15.72
N GLY A 51 -1.53 -7.74 15.72
CA GLY A 51 -0.46 -7.50 16.70
C GLY A 51 0.79 -8.37 16.52
N VAL A 52 1.02 -8.95 15.33
CA VAL A 52 2.18 -9.80 15.04
C VAL A 52 3.46 -8.96 15.13
N ARG A 53 4.26 -9.20 16.19
CA ARG A 53 5.36 -8.31 16.61
C ARG A 53 6.31 -7.89 15.49
N PRO A 54 6.81 -8.78 14.60
CA PRO A 54 7.65 -8.35 13.48
C PRO A 54 6.96 -7.37 12.51
N LEU A 55 5.67 -7.56 12.25
CA LEU A 55 4.90 -6.72 11.31
C LEU A 55 4.53 -5.37 11.93
N VAL A 56 4.19 -5.34 13.21
CA VAL A 56 4.00 -4.08 13.96
C VAL A 56 5.30 -3.27 14.00
N LYS A 57 6.43 -3.90 14.33
CA LYS A 57 7.75 -3.23 14.30
C LYS A 57 8.09 -2.67 12.93
N LYS A 58 7.76 -3.39 11.85
CA LYS A 58 7.96 -2.91 10.49
C LYS A 58 7.10 -1.69 10.19
N ALA A 59 5.81 -1.70 10.56
CA ALA A 59 4.94 -0.54 10.40
C ALA A 59 5.44 0.68 11.17
N GLN A 60 6.06 0.48 12.34
CA GLN A 60 6.64 1.55 13.17
C GLN A 60 8.06 1.98 12.76
N SER A 61 8.60 1.46 11.66
CA SER A 61 9.99 1.71 11.22
C SER A 61 10.27 3.16 10.77
N ARG A 62 9.25 4.03 10.76
CA ARG A 62 9.31 5.41 10.24
C ARG A 62 9.64 5.53 8.75
N ARG A 63 9.60 4.41 8.01
CA ARG A 63 9.61 4.43 6.55
C ARG A 63 8.37 5.15 6.04
N HIS A 64 8.47 5.74 4.85
CA HIS A 64 7.31 6.30 4.17
C HIS A 64 6.25 5.21 3.97
N ILE A 65 5.00 5.47 4.32
CA ILE A 65 3.90 4.49 4.28
C ILE A 65 2.83 4.94 3.31
N ILE A 66 2.40 3.99 2.47
CA ILE A 66 1.31 4.14 1.53
C ILE A 66 0.24 3.12 1.90
N ALA A 67 -0.90 3.62 2.34
CA ALA A 67 -2.07 2.83 2.67
C ALA A 67 -3.08 2.86 1.50
N ILE A 68 -3.46 1.68 1.02
CA ILE A 68 -4.43 1.51 -0.06
C ILE A 68 -5.67 0.81 0.50
N ASP A 69 -6.69 1.60 0.82
CA ASP A 69 -7.99 1.10 1.23
C ASP A 69 -8.94 0.94 0.04
N GLY A 70 -9.69 -0.16 0.04
CA GLY A 70 -10.67 -0.41 -1.03
C GLY A 70 -11.95 0.41 -0.89
N CYS A 71 -12.32 0.83 0.33
CA CYS A 71 -13.62 1.45 0.59
C CYS A 71 -13.60 2.38 1.82
N PRO A 72 -14.68 3.14 2.10
CA PRO A 72 -14.72 4.14 3.17
C PRO A 72 -14.59 3.57 4.60
N LEU A 73 -14.59 2.24 4.75
CA LEU A 73 -14.33 1.58 6.03
C LEU A 73 -12.87 1.71 6.48
N LYS A 74 -11.94 2.02 5.58
CA LYS A 74 -10.54 2.37 5.92
C LYS A 74 -9.83 1.33 6.81
N CYS A 75 -10.01 0.04 6.53
CA CYS A 75 -9.47 -1.05 7.35
C CYS A 75 -7.95 -0.95 7.53
N VAL A 76 -7.21 -0.58 6.49
CA VAL A 76 -5.75 -0.43 6.56
C VAL A 76 -5.39 0.71 7.51
N ALA A 77 -5.99 1.88 7.34
CA ALA A 77 -5.72 3.01 8.22
C ALA A 77 -6.07 2.70 9.69
N HIS A 78 -7.18 2.00 9.96
CA HIS A 78 -7.52 1.58 11.32
C HIS A 78 -6.47 0.64 11.91
N CYS A 79 -6.02 -0.37 11.18
CA CYS A 79 -4.96 -1.27 11.66
C CYS A 79 -3.65 -0.53 11.96
N LEU A 80 -3.24 0.42 11.10
CA LEU A 80 -2.06 1.25 11.33
C LEU A 80 -2.23 2.16 12.56
N ASN A 81 -3.37 2.83 12.68
CA ASN A 81 -3.66 3.74 13.80
C ASN A 81 -3.66 3.00 15.14
N ASN A 82 -4.14 1.75 15.20
CA ASN A 82 -4.12 0.92 16.41
C ASN A 82 -2.71 0.64 16.94
N VAL A 83 -1.68 0.76 16.10
CA VAL A 83 -0.27 0.62 16.49
C VAL A 83 0.47 1.96 16.50
N GLY A 84 -0.26 3.08 16.53
CA GLY A 84 0.30 4.43 16.61
C GLY A 84 0.99 4.90 15.32
N VAL A 85 0.59 4.39 14.16
CA VAL A 85 1.16 4.73 12.86
C VAL A 85 0.11 5.40 11.99
N SER A 86 0.46 6.55 11.40
CA SER A 86 -0.35 7.21 10.37
C SER A 86 0.35 7.09 9.01
N PRO A 87 -0.38 6.74 7.93
CA PRO A 87 0.22 6.65 6.61
C PRO A 87 0.61 8.03 6.08
N ASN A 88 1.68 8.11 5.30
CA ASN A 88 2.08 9.33 4.62
C ASN A 88 1.17 9.62 3.42
N GLN A 89 0.72 8.57 2.73
CA GLN A 89 -0.27 8.63 1.66
C GLN A 89 -1.39 7.64 1.95
N HIS A 90 -2.64 8.11 1.87
CA HIS A 90 -3.82 7.27 2.07
C HIS A 90 -4.72 7.36 0.84
N ILE A 91 -4.83 6.24 0.13
CA ILE A 91 -5.65 6.10 -1.06
C ILE A 91 -6.90 5.30 -0.69
N ILE A 92 -8.07 5.80 -1.05
CA ILE A 92 -9.34 5.08 -0.92
C ILE A 92 -9.91 4.88 -2.31
N LEU A 93 -9.94 3.64 -2.80
CA LEU A 93 -10.25 3.36 -4.20
C LEU A 93 -11.66 3.81 -4.61
N THR A 94 -12.63 3.77 -3.70
CA THR A 94 -14.00 4.27 -3.96
C THR A 94 -14.07 5.77 -4.24
N ASP A 95 -13.07 6.55 -3.82
CA ASP A 95 -13.01 8.00 -4.09
C ASP A 95 -12.63 8.27 -5.57
N TYR A 96 -12.24 7.22 -6.31
CA TYR A 96 -11.90 7.26 -7.74
C TYR A 96 -13.02 6.70 -8.62
N ASN A 97 -14.28 6.83 -8.18
CA ASN A 97 -15.48 6.32 -8.87
C ASN A 97 -15.55 4.78 -9.03
N LEU A 98 -14.71 4.05 -8.32
CA LEU A 98 -14.74 2.59 -8.29
C LEU A 98 -15.85 2.12 -7.34
N LYS A 99 -16.86 1.42 -7.89
CA LYS A 99 -17.95 0.88 -7.08
C LYS A 99 -17.56 -0.46 -6.48
N LYS A 100 -17.71 -0.60 -5.16
CA LYS A 100 -17.54 -1.88 -4.46
C LYS A 100 -18.59 -2.89 -4.93
N LYS A 101 -18.13 -4.06 -5.35
CA LYS A 101 -18.92 -5.21 -5.79
C LYS A 101 -18.38 -6.48 -5.13
N PHE A 102 -19.27 -7.38 -4.76
CA PHE A 102 -18.93 -8.72 -4.29
C PHE A 102 -19.12 -9.72 -5.42
N GLY A 103 -18.34 -10.81 -5.44
CA GLY A 103 -18.43 -11.85 -6.47
C GLY A 103 -18.00 -11.41 -7.88
N ALA A 104 -17.32 -10.26 -7.98
CA ALA A 104 -16.79 -9.72 -9.22
C ALA A 104 -15.36 -9.25 -8.98
N ASP A 105 -14.53 -9.32 -10.02
CA ASP A 105 -13.17 -8.80 -9.98
C ASP A 105 -13.08 -7.40 -10.60
N PHE A 106 -11.93 -6.75 -10.44
CA PHE A 106 -11.59 -5.53 -11.16
C PHE A 106 -11.23 -5.83 -12.62
N THR A 107 -11.33 -4.82 -13.46
CA THR A 107 -10.89 -4.87 -14.86
C THR A 107 -9.43 -4.44 -14.98
N LYS A 108 -8.75 -4.91 -16.04
CA LYS A 108 -7.38 -4.47 -16.35
C LYS A 108 -7.28 -2.95 -16.50
N GLY A 109 -8.31 -2.30 -17.05
CA GLY A 109 -8.34 -0.83 -17.16
C GLY A 109 -8.31 -0.14 -15.80
N GLU A 110 -9.10 -0.62 -14.84
CA GLU A 110 -9.10 -0.10 -13.47
C GLU A 110 -7.73 -0.30 -12.79
N SER A 111 -7.08 -1.46 -12.97
CA SER A 111 -5.75 -1.69 -12.42
C SER A 111 -4.68 -0.81 -13.04
N ASP A 112 -4.62 -0.72 -14.37
CA ASP A 112 -3.61 0.07 -15.08
C ASP A 112 -3.73 1.56 -14.70
N GLN A 113 -4.96 2.08 -14.67
CA GLN A 113 -5.23 3.47 -14.31
C GLN A 113 -4.79 3.77 -12.87
N MET A 114 -5.14 2.90 -11.92
CA MET A 114 -4.84 3.16 -10.51
C MET A 114 -3.37 2.98 -10.18
N ILE A 115 -2.67 2.03 -10.82
CA ILE A 115 -1.21 1.88 -10.67
C ILE A 115 -0.49 3.14 -11.15
N LEU A 116 -0.83 3.65 -12.34
CA LEU A 116 -0.24 4.88 -12.87
C LEU A 116 -0.49 6.06 -11.92
N LYS A 117 -1.71 6.17 -11.38
CA LYS A 117 -2.06 7.24 -10.46
C LYS A 117 -1.25 7.18 -9.16
N ILE A 118 -1.11 6.00 -8.57
CA ILE A 118 -0.36 5.81 -7.31
C ILE A 118 1.14 6.02 -7.51
N ARG A 119 1.70 5.61 -8.66
CA ARG A 119 3.10 5.93 -9.00
C ARG A 119 3.36 7.43 -9.02
N GLY A 120 2.41 8.23 -9.51
CA GLY A 120 2.49 9.68 -9.47
C GLY A 120 2.44 10.31 -8.07
N LEU A 121 2.11 9.53 -7.04
CA LEU A 121 2.12 9.96 -5.64
C LEU A 121 3.43 9.61 -4.92
N PHE A 122 4.31 8.82 -5.53
CA PHE A 122 5.60 8.53 -4.93
C PHE A 122 6.46 9.81 -4.89
N PRO A 123 7.16 10.06 -3.77
CA PRO A 123 8.17 11.11 -3.71
C PRO A 123 9.18 10.96 -4.84
N SER A 124 9.55 12.07 -5.49
CA SER A 124 10.56 12.10 -6.57
C SER A 124 11.91 11.52 -6.16
N GLU A 125 12.22 11.52 -4.87
CA GLU A 125 13.45 11.01 -4.25
C GLU A 125 13.49 9.46 -4.12
N ILE A 126 12.38 8.78 -4.41
CA ILE A 126 12.24 7.32 -4.29
C ILE A 126 12.29 6.61 -5.66
N LEU A 127 12.06 7.36 -6.74
CA LEU A 127 12.03 6.86 -8.12
C LEU A 127 13.39 6.95 -8.85
N GLY A 128 14.46 7.34 -8.14
CA GLY A 128 15.82 7.49 -8.66
C GLY A 128 16.74 6.34 -8.28
#